data_AF-A0A3C0QML5-F1
#
_entry.id   AF-A0A3C0QML5-F1
#
_cell.length_a   1.000
_cell.length_b   1.000
_cell.length_c   1.000
_cell.angle_alpha   90.00
_cell.angle_beta   90.00
_cell.angle_gamma   90.00
#
_symmetry.space_group_name_H-M   'P 1'
#
loop_
_entity.id
_entity.type
_entity.pdbx_description
1 polymer ?
#
loop_
_entity_poly.entity_id
_entity_poly.type
_entity_poly.pdbx_seq_one_letter_code
_entity_poly.pdbx_strand_id
1 'polypeptide(L)'
;MTMLDLTCPRCGGRMKVPYDKHKKITCPYCSAELRLTESKPIGTASMVFGVLSMITLGFLSIFGFIALIFGIICLNKLPNKTQEVHSVIGIVTGMIGIFLFVGLLLSMQ
;
A
#
# COMPACT_ATOMS: atom_id res chain seq x y z
N MET A 1 20.87 11.76 -25.75
CA MET A 1 21.69 12.00 -24.55
C MET A 1 20.92 12.95 -23.65
N THR A 2 20.40 12.48 -22.52
CA THR A 2 19.68 13.33 -21.55
C THR A 2 20.70 14.05 -20.67
N MET A 3 20.68 15.38 -20.69
CA MET A 3 21.47 16.21 -19.77
C MET A 3 20.64 16.47 -18.52
N LEU A 4 21.21 16.23 -17.35
CA LEU A 4 20.59 16.52 -16.06
C LEU A 4 21.16 17.83 -15.53
N ASP A 5 20.29 18.81 -15.27
CA ASP A 5 20.66 20.06 -14.61
C ASP A 5 20.65 19.82 -13.09
N LEU A 6 21.84 19.91 -12.47
CA LEU A 6 22.02 19.74 -11.03
C LEU A 6 22.55 21.03 -10.43
N THR A 7 22.06 21.36 -9.24
CA THR A 7 22.63 22.41 -8.41
C THR A 7 23.61 21.79 -7.42
N CYS A 8 24.83 22.32 -7.36
CA CYS A 8 25.81 21.86 -6.38
C CYS A 8 25.36 22.25 -4.97
N PRO A 9 25.19 21.30 -4.03
CA PRO A 9 24.76 21.60 -2.66
C PRO A 9 25.82 22.37 -1.85
N ARG A 10 27.07 22.40 -2.31
CA ARG A 10 28.19 23.03 -1.58
C ARG A 10 28.37 24.51 -1.91
N CYS A 11 28.13 24.90 -3.16
CA CYS A 11 28.35 26.27 -3.63
C CYS A 11 27.12 26.89 -4.34
N GLY A 12 26.04 26.14 -4.55
CA GLY A 12 24.86 26.63 -5.27
C GLY A 12 25.03 26.77 -6.78
N GLY A 13 26.19 26.42 -7.34
CA GLY A 13 26.45 26.50 -8.79
C GLY A 13 25.61 25.49 -9.57
N ARG A 14 24.99 25.94 -10.68
CA ARG A 14 24.25 25.07 -11.60
C ARG A 14 25.20 24.41 -12.60
N MET A 15 25.07 23.10 -12.78
CA MET A 15 25.91 22.30 -13.66
C MET A 15 25.04 21.33 -14.46
N LYS A 16 25.34 21.20 -15.76
CA LYS A 16 24.72 20.21 -16.63
C LYS A 16 25.63 19.01 -16.75
N VAL A 17 25.16 17.84 -16.32
CA VAL A 17 25.91 16.59 -16.40
C VAL A 17 25.19 15.56 -17.25
N PRO A 18 25.91 14.73 -18.02
CA PRO A 18 25.28 13.61 -18.71
C PRO A 18 24.71 12.63 -17.68
N TYR A 19 23.49 12.14 -17.93
CA TYR A 19 22.80 11.14 -17.11
C TYR A 19 23.43 9.74 -17.26
N ASP A 20 24.76 9.65 -17.19
CA ASP A 20 25.46 8.37 -17.22
C ASP A 20 25.63 7.86 -15.80
N LYS A 21 24.95 6.74 -15.56
CA LYS A 21 24.92 6.02 -14.30
C LYS A 21 26.34 5.76 -13.82
N HIS A 22 26.64 6.13 -12.58
CA HIS A 22 27.87 5.81 -11.84
C HIS A 22 29.13 6.64 -12.08
N LYS A 23 29.03 7.93 -12.44
CA LYS A 23 30.19 8.83 -12.30
C LYS A 23 30.04 9.74 -11.10
N LYS A 24 31.01 9.64 -10.19
CA LYS A 24 31.32 10.71 -9.24
C LYS A 24 31.44 11.99 -10.07
N ILE A 25 30.64 13.00 -9.75
CA ILE A 25 30.65 14.28 -10.45
C ILE A 25 31.48 15.25 -9.62
N THR A 26 32.50 15.85 -10.24
CA THR A 26 33.23 16.95 -9.61
C THR A 26 32.58 18.26 -10.00
N CYS A 27 32.18 19.07 -9.02
CA CYS A 27 31.64 20.39 -9.28
C CYS A 27 32.74 21.32 -9.86
N PRO A 28 32.53 21.97 -11.02
CA PRO A 28 33.54 22.84 -11.62
C PRO A 28 33.79 24.13 -10.83
N TYR A 29 32.87 24.53 -9.96
CA TYR A 29 32.96 25.79 -9.21
C TYR A 29 33.71 25.66 -7.87
N CYS A 30 33.57 24.51 -7.20
CA CYS A 30 34.12 24.31 -5.85
C CYS A 30 34.93 23.02 -5.70
N SER A 31 35.14 22.30 -6.79
CA SER A 31 35.87 21.02 -6.84
C SER A 31 35.33 19.94 -5.91
N ALA A 32 34.08 20.08 -5.44
CA ALA A 32 33.44 19.11 -4.56
C ALA A 32 33.02 17.85 -5.32
N GLU A 33 33.34 16.68 -4.78
CA GLU A 33 32.90 15.39 -5.32
C GLU A 33 31.47 15.08 -4.86
N LEU A 34 30.59 14.84 -5.83
CA LEU A 34 29.17 14.52 -5.63
C LEU A 34 28.92 13.09 -6.09
N ARG A 35 28.29 12.29 -5.24
CA ARG A 35 27.86 10.93 -5.56
C ARG A 35 26.37 10.94 -5.82
N LEU A 36 25.98 10.73 -7.09
CA LEU A 36 24.61 10.40 -7.45
C LEU A 36 24.34 8.97 -6.99
N THR A 37 23.81 8.81 -5.79
CA THR A 37 23.20 7.55 -5.38
C THR A 37 21.91 7.39 -6.16
N GLU A 38 21.91 6.49 -7.15
CA GLU A 38 20.69 6.04 -7.82
C GLU A 38 19.77 5.49 -6.72
N SER A 39 18.69 6.20 -6.41
CA SER A 39 17.71 5.76 -5.42
C SER A 39 17.12 4.43 -5.91
N LYS A 40 17.38 3.36 -5.17
CA LYS A 40 16.89 2.01 -5.43
C LYS A 40 15.38 2.09 -5.72
N PRO A 41 14.89 1.53 -6.84
CA PRO A 41 13.50 1.73 -7.24
C PRO A 41 12.56 1.13 -6.19
N ILE A 42 11.75 1.99 -5.59
CA ILE A 42 10.67 1.69 -4.64
C ILE A 42 9.53 0.85 -5.27
N GLY A 43 9.59 0.59 -6.59
CA GLY A 43 8.53 -0.09 -7.34
C GLY A 43 8.22 -1.52 -6.89
N THR A 44 9.20 -2.26 -6.34
CA THR A 44 8.97 -3.65 -5.92
C THR A 44 8.16 -3.75 -4.63
N ALA A 45 8.32 -2.79 -3.72
CA ALA A 45 7.57 -2.78 -2.46
C ALA A 45 6.08 -2.47 -2.68
N SER A 46 5.76 -1.63 -3.67
CA SER A 46 4.39 -1.24 -3.99
C SER A 46 3.53 -2.40 -4.49
N MET A 47 4.10 -3.30 -5.31
CA MET A 47 3.36 -4.45 -5.84
C MET A 47 3.10 -5.51 -4.77
N VAL A 48 4.07 -5.76 -3.89
CA VAL A 48 3.91 -6.73 -2.79
C VAL A 48 2.84 -6.29 -1.81
N PHE A 49 2.79 -4.99 -1.47
CA PHE A 49 1.76 -4.45 -0.59
C PHE A 49 0.35 -4.57 -1.21
N GLY A 50 0.22 -4.26 -2.49
CA GLY A 50 -1.07 -4.37 -3.20
C GLY A 50 -1.60 -5.81 -3.26
N VAL A 51 -0.75 -6.78 -3.60
CA VAL A 51 -1.15 -8.20 -3.68
C VAL A 51 -1.48 -8.76 -2.30
N LEU A 52 -0.71 -8.42 -1.27
CA LEU A 52 -0.99 -8.86 0.10
C LEU A 52 -2.32 -8.32 0.62
N SER A 53 -2.65 -7.07 0.32
CA SER A 53 -3.93 -6.45 0.67
C SER A 53 -5.12 -7.10 -0.04
N MET A 54 -4.97 -7.44 -1.32
CA MET A 54 -6.01 -8.15 -2.09
C MET A 54 -6.31 -9.53 -1.49
N ILE A 55 -5.26 -10.26 -1.10
CA ILE A 55 -5.40 -11.58 -0.51
C ILE A 55 -6.08 -11.50 0.87
N THR A 56 -5.61 -10.62 1.76
CA THR A 56 -6.18 -10.51 3.12
C THR A 56 -7.64 -10.07 3.11
N LEU A 57 -8.00 -9.11 2.26
CA LEU A 57 -9.39 -8.66 2.11
C LEU A 57 -10.27 -9.74 1.46
N GLY A 58 -9.74 -10.47 0.48
CA GLY A 58 -10.40 -11.63 -0.11
C GLY A 58 -10.78 -12.65 0.95
N PHE A 59 -9.83 -13.06 1.79
CA PHE A 59 -10.10 -13.99 2.90
C PHE A 59 -11.09 -13.42 3.92
N LEU A 60 -10.94 -12.15 4.34
CA LEU A 60 -11.89 -11.54 5.28
C LEU A 60 -13.32 -11.53 4.72
N SER A 61 -13.50 -11.26 3.43
CA SER A 61 -14.83 -11.26 2.81
C SER A 61 -15.46 -12.65 2.80
N ILE A 62 -14.69 -13.69 2.46
CA ILE A 62 -15.16 -15.08 2.43
C ILE A 62 -15.52 -15.56 3.84
N PHE A 63 -14.64 -15.34 4.82
CA PHE A 63 -14.92 -15.69 6.22
C PHE A 63 -16.11 -14.91 6.78
N GLY A 64 -16.23 -13.62 6.43
CA GLY A 64 -17.38 -12.79 6.80
C GLY A 64 -18.69 -13.30 6.21
N PHE A 65 -18.69 -13.76 4.95
CA PHE A 65 -19.87 -14.31 4.29
C PHE A 65 -20.30 -15.64 4.90
N ILE A 66 -19.34 -16.54 5.17
CA ILE A 66 -19.60 -17.82 5.83
C ILE A 66 -20.17 -17.58 7.24
N ALA A 67 -19.58 -16.66 8.01
CA ALA A 67 -20.06 -16.30 9.34
C ALA A 67 -21.47 -15.70 9.31
N LEU A 68 -21.79 -14.88 8.30
CA LEU A 68 -23.11 -14.30 8.11
C LEU A 68 -24.16 -15.36 7.81
N ILE A 69 -23.87 -16.31 6.90
CA ILE A 69 -24.77 -17.43 6.60
C ILE A 69 -25.01 -18.30 7.84
N PHE A 70 -23.95 -18.67 8.55
CA PHE A 70 -24.09 -19.44 9.80
C PHE A 70 -24.87 -18.68 10.87
N GLY A 71 -24.67 -17.36 10.98
CA GLY A 71 -25.41 -16.50 11.90
C GLY A 71 -26.91 -16.49 11.62
N ILE A 72 -27.30 -16.34 10.35
CA ILE A 72 -28.71 -16.38 9.92
C ILE A 72 -29.34 -17.76 10.15
N ILE A 73 -28.61 -18.85 9.85
CA ILE A 73 -29.10 -20.22 10.08
C ILE A 73 -29.29 -20.47 11.58
N CYS A 74 -28.36 -20.01 12.43
CA CYS A 74 -28.46 -20.13 13.88
C CYS A 74 -29.62 -19.32 14.48
N LEU A 75 -29.89 -18.12 13.94
CA LEU A 75 -31.02 -17.27 14.36
C LEU A 75 -32.38 -17.95 14.15
N ASN A 76 -32.53 -18.73 13.07
CA ASN A 76 -33.77 -19.46 12.81
C ASN A 76 -33.97 -20.71 13.70
N LYS A 77 -32.95 -21.16 14.45
CA LYS A 77 -32.98 -22.48 15.10
C LYS A 77 -32.92 -22.50 16.63
N LEU A 78 -32.76 -21.38 17.34
CA LEU A 78 -32.63 -21.39 18.81
C LEU A 78 -33.44 -20.29 19.53
N PRO A 79 -34.23 -20.65 20.57
CA PRO A 79 -34.91 -19.72 21.48
C PRO A 79 -34.02 -19.36 22.68
N ASN A 80 -32.72 -19.12 22.49
CA ASN A 80 -31.78 -18.90 23.59
C ASN A 80 -31.10 -17.52 23.52
N LYS A 81 -31.39 -16.69 24.52
CA LYS A 81 -31.09 -15.26 24.59
C LYS A 81 -29.59 -14.92 24.57
N THR A 82 -28.72 -15.84 24.99
CA THR A 82 -27.26 -15.67 25.01
C THR A 82 -26.62 -15.93 23.64
N GLN A 83 -27.26 -16.70 22.77
CA GLN A 83 -26.70 -17.05 21.45
C GLN A 83 -26.98 -15.96 20.39
N GLU A 84 -28.01 -15.14 20.58
CA GLU A 84 -28.28 -13.99 19.71
C GLU A 84 -27.11 -13.00 19.69
N VAL A 85 -26.49 -12.74 20.84
CA VAL A 85 -25.41 -11.74 20.97
C VAL A 85 -24.20 -12.13 20.13
N HIS A 86 -23.81 -13.40 20.15
CA HIS A 86 -22.68 -13.91 19.36
C HIS A 86 -22.97 -13.89 17.85
N SER A 87 -24.22 -14.16 17.46
CA SER A 87 -24.64 -14.13 16.06
C SER A 87 -24.64 -12.70 15.51
N VAL A 88 -25.16 -11.74 16.28
CA VAL A 88 -25.20 -10.32 15.90
C VAL A 88 -23.79 -9.74 15.76
N ILE A 89 -22.86 -10.06 16.67
CA ILE A 89 -21.47 -9.60 16.57
C ILE A 89 -20.80 -10.09 15.27
N GLY A 90 -21.06 -11.35 14.89
CA GLY A 90 -20.55 -11.92 13.64
C GLY A 90 -21.07 -11.20 12.40
N ILE A 91 -22.37 -10.91 12.36
CA ILE A 91 -23.00 -10.17 11.25
C ILE A 91 -22.45 -8.74 11.14
N VAL A 92 -22.34 -8.02 12.26
CA VAL A 92 -21.82 -6.65 12.29
C VAL A 92 -20.36 -6.60 11.84
N THR A 93 -19.53 -7.53 12.33
CA THR A 93 -18.11 -7.62 11.93
C THR A 93 -17.97 -7.93 10.44
N GLY A 94 -18.77 -8.86 9.91
CA GLY A 94 -18.80 -9.19 8.49
C GLY A 94 -19.20 -8.00 7.61
N MET A 95 -20.23 -7.25 8.02
CA MET A 95 -20.66 -6.05 7.29
C MET A 95 -19.58 -4.96 7.25
N ILE A 96 -18.89 -4.70 8.36
CA ILE A 96 -17.78 -3.72 8.41
C ILE A 96 -16.66 -4.13 7.44
N GLY A 97 -16.31 -5.42 7.40
CA GLY A 97 -15.29 -5.94 6.47
C GLY A 97 -15.65 -5.70 5.01
N ILE A 98 -16.91 -5.97 4.63
CA ILE A 98 -17.40 -5.72 3.26
C ILE A 98 -17.37 -4.23 2.93
N PHE A 99 -17.81 -3.37 3.86
CA PHE A 99 -17.85 -1.92 3.65
C PHE A 99 -16.45 -1.33 3.43
N LEU A 100 -15.47 -1.76 4.24
CA LEU A 100 -14.08 -1.36 4.08
C LEU A 100 -13.49 -1.84 2.76
N PHE A 101 -13.83 -3.06 2.33
CA PHE A 101 -13.38 -3.60 1.05
C PHE A 101 -13.90 -2.78 -0.13
N VAL A 102 -15.21 -2.47 -0.15
CA VAL A 102 -15.82 -1.64 -1.20
C VAL A 102 -15.26 -0.22 -1.20
N GLY A 103 -15.06 0.39 -0.03
CA GLY A 103 -14.45 1.72 0.08
C GLY A 103 -13.01 1.78 -0.44
N LEU A 104 -12.23 0.72 -0.21
CA LEU A 104 -10.87 0.63 -0.75
C LEU A 104 -10.86 0.44 -2.27
N LEU A 105 -11.77 -0.38 -2.81
CA LEU A 105 -11.96 -0.56 -4.25
C LEU A 105 -12.32 0.76 -4.95
N LEU A 106 -13.23 1.54 -4.36
CA LEU A 106 -13.61 2.86 -4.86
C LEU A 106 -12.46 3.87 -4.80
N SER A 107 -11.54 3.74 -3.84
CA SER A 107 -10.36 4.61 -3.75
C SER A 107 -9.29 4.30 -4.80
N MET A 108 -9.39 3.15 -5.46
CA MET A 108 -8.47 2.69 -6.51
C MET A 108 -8.99 2.97 -7.93
N GLN A 109 -10.25 3.41 -8.09
CA GLN A 109 -10.83 3.87 -9.35
C GLN A 109 -10.63 5.38 -9.53
#